data_AF-A0A957NWR2-F1
#
_entry.id   AF-A0A957NWR2-F1
#
_cell.length_a   1.000
_cell.length_b   1.000
_cell.length_c   1.000
_cell.angle_alpha   90.00
_cell.angle_beta   90.00
_cell.angle_gamma   90.00
#
_symmetry.space_group_name_H-M   'P 1'
#
loop_
_entity.id
_entity.type
_entity.pdbx_description
1 polymer ?
#
loop_
_entity_poly.entity_id
_entity_poly.type
_entity_poly.pdbx_seq_one_letter_code
_entity_poly.pdbx_strand_id
1 'polypeptide(L)'
;NVHACAGVAVVKTHYPFSRAYELASQLCDRAKTFVRANKPANSSGFSALDWHFATGGLYGSIDEIRQREYRVQLSEQTTGYLEMRPISLLNREDEWRTWPQLKSILDVLQQDDGWRDRRNKVIQLRDALRQGPGAVEQFRLAYDLGKLPGAQTEEQLSLSGWSDNQCGYFDAIEALNFYVPLITDKSTSGPMQ
;
A
#
# COMPACT_ATOMS: atom_id res chain seq x y z
N ASN A 1 -2.16 -0.07 -27.77
CA ASN A 1 -2.15 -0.48 -26.35
C ASN A 1 -3.44 -0.09 -25.68
N VAL A 2 -4.12 -1.05 -25.06
CA VAL A 2 -5.28 -0.82 -24.18
C VAL A 2 -4.78 -0.79 -22.75
N HIS A 3 -5.28 0.15 -21.95
CA HIS A 3 -4.99 0.24 -20.51
C HIS A 3 -6.31 0.17 -19.73
N ALA A 4 -6.23 -0.28 -18.48
CA ALA A 4 -7.39 -0.42 -17.60
C ALA A 4 -7.15 0.29 -16.27
N CYS A 5 -8.18 0.94 -15.76
CA CYS A 5 -8.19 1.49 -14.40
C CYS A 5 -9.20 0.70 -13.57
N ALA A 6 -8.84 0.35 -12.34
CA ALA A 6 -9.69 -0.39 -11.43
C ALA A 6 -9.75 0.27 -10.06
N GLY A 7 -10.90 0.15 -9.40
CA GLY A 7 -11.14 0.55 -8.03
C GLY A 7 -11.69 -0.62 -7.23
N VAL A 8 -11.08 -0.93 -6.08
CA VAL A 8 -11.48 -2.06 -5.23
C VAL A 8 -11.86 -1.59 -3.84
N ALA A 9 -13.13 -1.73 -3.48
CA ALA A 9 -13.61 -1.52 -2.11
C ALA A 9 -13.66 -2.86 -1.36
N VAL A 10 -12.90 -2.97 -0.27
CA VAL A 10 -12.96 -4.12 0.64
C VAL A 10 -13.82 -3.73 1.84
N VAL A 11 -14.97 -4.39 1.98
CA VAL A 11 -16.01 -4.02 2.95
C VAL A 11 -16.43 -5.22 3.80
N LYS A 12 -17.05 -4.95 4.96
CA LYS A 12 -17.73 -6.00 5.76
C LYS A 12 -18.93 -6.55 5.01
N THR A 13 -19.32 -7.80 5.29
CA THR A 13 -20.44 -8.50 4.61
C THR A 13 -21.77 -7.75 4.67
N HIS A 14 -22.03 -7.00 5.74
CA HIS A 14 -23.27 -6.23 5.93
C HIS A 14 -23.14 -4.76 5.48
N TYR A 15 -22.04 -4.37 4.85
CA TYR A 15 -21.87 -3.03 4.31
C TYR A 15 -22.84 -2.83 3.14
N PRO A 16 -23.61 -1.71 3.08
CA PRO A 16 -24.60 -1.50 2.03
C PRO A 16 -23.99 -1.59 0.63
N PHE A 17 -24.53 -2.47 -0.23
CA PHE A 17 -23.98 -2.72 -1.56
C PHE A 17 -23.85 -1.45 -2.42
N SER A 18 -24.87 -0.59 -2.40
CA SER A 18 -24.85 0.68 -3.14
C SER A 18 -23.68 1.58 -2.73
N ARG A 19 -23.34 1.60 -1.43
CA ARG A 19 -22.19 2.34 -0.90
C ARG A 19 -20.87 1.69 -1.30
N ALA A 20 -20.78 0.37 -1.28
CA ALA A 20 -19.58 -0.34 -1.72
C ALA A 20 -19.30 -0.06 -3.20
N TYR A 21 -20.34 -0.07 -4.03
CA TYR A 21 -20.26 0.26 -5.45
C TYR A 21 -19.83 1.72 -5.67
N GLU A 22 -20.46 2.67 -4.96
CA GLU A 22 -20.10 4.08 -5.01
C GLU A 22 -18.62 4.30 -4.67
N LEU A 23 -18.14 3.68 -3.58
CA LEU A 23 -16.74 3.72 -3.17
C LEU A 23 -15.80 3.12 -4.22
N ALA A 24 -16.12 1.95 -4.77
CA ALA A 24 -15.34 1.31 -5.82
C ALA A 24 -15.27 2.19 -7.09
N SER A 25 -16.36 2.88 -7.44
CA SER A 25 -16.38 3.83 -8.56
C SER A 25 -15.46 5.02 -8.31
N GLN A 26 -15.53 5.64 -7.13
CA GLN A 26 -14.66 6.77 -6.77
C GLN A 26 -13.17 6.37 -6.81
N LEU A 27 -12.83 5.17 -6.33
CA LEU A 27 -11.48 4.61 -6.42
C LEU A 27 -11.03 4.42 -7.87
N CYS A 28 -11.92 3.91 -8.74
CA CYS A 28 -11.62 3.77 -10.16
C CYS A 28 -11.36 5.14 -10.83
N ASP A 29 -12.13 6.18 -10.47
CA ASP A 29 -11.92 7.53 -10.98
C ASP A 29 -10.62 8.17 -10.48
N ARG A 30 -10.20 7.84 -9.25
CA ARG A 30 -8.85 8.20 -8.75
C ARG A 30 -7.75 7.52 -9.54
N ALA A 31 -7.88 6.22 -9.84
CA ALA A 31 -6.93 5.52 -10.70
C ALA A 31 -6.84 6.15 -12.11
N LYS A 32 -7.97 6.53 -12.72
CA LYS A 32 -7.99 7.26 -14.01
C LYS A 32 -7.29 8.61 -13.91
N THR A 33 -7.54 9.36 -12.84
CA THR A 33 -6.91 10.66 -12.59
C THR A 33 -5.40 10.51 -12.45
N PHE A 34 -4.95 9.49 -11.70
CA PHE A 34 -3.54 9.15 -11.56
C PHE A 34 -2.88 8.85 -12.92
N VAL A 35 -3.52 8.04 -13.79
CA VAL A 35 -3.01 7.76 -15.14
C VAL A 35 -2.92 9.03 -15.98
N ARG A 36 -3.94 9.89 -15.94
CA ARG A 36 -3.96 11.15 -16.71
C ARG A 36 -2.83 12.10 -16.30
N ALA A 37 -2.54 12.19 -15.00
CA ALA A 37 -1.51 13.06 -14.45
C ALA A 37 -0.09 12.55 -14.68
N ASN A 38 0.10 11.22 -14.77
CA ASN A 38 1.44 10.60 -14.77
C ASN A 38 1.78 9.83 -16.05
N LYS A 39 0.95 9.87 -17.09
CA LYS A 39 1.27 9.21 -18.37
C LYS A 39 2.45 9.91 -19.05
N PRO A 40 3.41 9.16 -19.61
CA PRO A 40 4.48 9.75 -20.41
C PRO A 40 3.93 10.54 -21.60
N ALA A 41 4.68 11.56 -22.04
CA ALA A 41 4.39 12.25 -23.29
C ALA A 41 4.31 11.23 -24.44
N ASN A 42 3.29 11.34 -25.28
CA ASN A 42 3.02 10.44 -26.41
C ASN A 42 2.70 8.97 -26.02
N SER A 43 2.35 8.69 -24.76
CA SER A 43 1.87 7.36 -24.34
C SER A 43 0.34 7.26 -24.33
N SER A 44 -0.17 6.06 -24.62
CA SER A 44 -1.57 5.71 -24.43
C SER A 44 -1.99 5.63 -22.95
N GLY A 45 -1.07 5.76 -22.00
CA GLY A 45 -1.31 5.56 -20.57
C GLY A 45 -0.83 4.19 -20.09
N PHE A 46 -1.19 3.85 -18.86
CA PHE A 46 -0.82 2.59 -18.19
C PHE A 46 -2.00 2.09 -17.36
N SER A 47 -1.98 0.80 -17.00
CA SER A 47 -3.02 0.23 -16.14
C SER A 47 -2.76 0.56 -14.67
N ALA A 48 -3.79 0.98 -13.95
CA ALA A 48 -3.68 1.43 -12.58
C ALA A 48 -4.77 0.85 -11.68
N LEU A 49 -4.46 0.75 -10.39
CA LEU A 49 -5.34 0.22 -9.35
C LEU A 49 -5.36 1.18 -8.16
N ASP A 50 -6.56 1.48 -7.67
CA ASP A 50 -6.76 2.07 -6.35
C ASP A 50 -7.65 1.14 -5.50
N TRP A 51 -7.46 1.15 -4.18
CA TRP A 51 -8.27 0.34 -3.27
C TRP A 51 -8.52 1.04 -1.94
N HIS A 52 -9.47 0.55 -1.16
CA HIS A 52 -9.68 1.01 0.20
C HIS A 52 -10.34 -0.07 1.07
N PHE A 53 -9.88 -0.18 2.32
CA PHE A 53 -10.45 -1.06 3.32
C PHE A 53 -11.49 -0.30 4.14
N ALA A 54 -12.75 -0.35 3.74
CA ALA A 54 -13.87 0.31 4.41
C ALA A 54 -14.36 -0.52 5.61
N THR A 55 -13.50 -0.65 6.62
CA THR A 55 -13.81 -1.40 7.85
C THR A 55 -14.33 -0.55 9.00
N GLY A 56 -14.12 0.77 8.92
CA GLY A 56 -14.65 1.75 9.86
C GLY A 56 -16.09 2.16 9.54
N GLY A 57 -16.69 2.92 10.46
CA GLY A 57 -17.99 3.57 10.27
C GLY A 57 -17.88 4.98 9.71
N LEU A 58 -16.73 5.38 9.16
CA LEU A 58 -16.55 6.71 8.59
C LEU A 58 -17.31 6.81 7.27
N TYR A 59 -18.01 7.94 7.13
CA TYR A 59 -18.79 8.27 5.94
C TYR A 59 -18.19 9.48 5.24
N GLY A 60 -18.31 9.51 3.92
CA GLY A 60 -17.82 10.58 3.07
C GLY A 60 -17.34 10.05 1.72
N SER A 61 -16.84 10.96 0.89
CA SER A 61 -16.06 10.57 -0.29
C SER A 61 -14.75 9.91 0.12
N ILE A 62 -14.13 9.16 -0.78
CA ILE A 62 -12.80 8.57 -0.54
C ILE A 62 -11.75 9.64 -0.20
N ASP A 63 -11.87 10.84 -0.76
CA ASP A 63 -10.94 11.95 -0.50
C ASP A 63 -11.09 12.46 0.94
N GLU A 64 -12.33 12.62 1.42
CA GLU A 64 -12.61 13.02 2.81
C GLU A 64 -12.12 11.98 3.81
N ILE A 65 -12.30 10.69 3.50
CA ILE A 65 -11.82 9.60 4.34
C ILE A 65 -10.29 9.63 4.41
N ARG A 66 -9.60 9.71 3.26
CA ARG A 66 -8.14 9.74 3.22
C ARG A 66 -7.54 10.97 3.87
N GLN A 67 -8.18 12.12 3.70
CA GLN A 67 -7.78 13.35 4.38
C GLN A 67 -7.82 13.22 5.91
N ARG A 68 -8.74 12.42 6.45
CA ARG A 68 -8.86 12.21 7.91
C ARG A 68 -7.95 11.11 8.42
N GLU A 69 -7.83 9.99 7.71
CA GLU A 69 -7.17 8.78 8.23
C GLU A 69 -5.72 8.59 7.79
N TYR A 70 -5.36 9.14 6.62
CA TYR A 70 -4.09 8.92 5.95
C TYR A 70 -3.22 10.18 5.85
N ARG A 71 -3.75 11.33 6.27
CA ARG A 71 -2.96 12.56 6.38
C ARG A 71 -2.22 12.62 7.71
N VAL A 72 -0.93 12.94 7.67
CA VAL A 72 -0.10 13.19 8.85
C VAL A 72 0.66 14.51 8.71
N GLN A 73 0.99 15.13 9.83
CA GLN A 73 1.83 16.33 9.83
C GLN A 73 3.29 15.91 10.01
N LEU A 74 4.15 16.17 9.01
CA LEU A 74 5.57 15.78 9.03
C LEU A 74 6.47 16.89 9.58
N SER A 75 6.12 18.15 9.33
CA SER A 75 6.74 19.37 9.87
C SER A 75 5.68 20.46 9.96
N GLU A 76 5.99 21.66 10.43
CA GLU A 76 5.00 22.76 10.45
C GLU A 76 4.45 23.10 9.05
N GLN A 77 5.24 22.92 7.99
CA GLN A 77 4.88 23.29 6.61
C GLN A 77 4.58 22.08 5.72
N THR A 78 4.91 20.86 6.16
CA THR A 78 4.80 19.66 5.32
C THR A 78 3.74 18.71 5.85
N THR A 79 2.73 18.46 5.00
CA THR A 79 1.77 17.36 5.16
C THR A 79 2.28 16.13 4.44
N GLY A 80 2.25 14.98 5.11
CA GLY A 80 2.49 13.67 4.54
C GLY A 80 1.20 12.89 4.30
N TYR A 81 1.26 11.97 3.34
CA TYR A 81 0.19 11.07 2.95
C TYR A 81 0.65 9.61 3.11
N LEU A 82 -0.09 8.83 3.88
CA LEU A 82 0.31 7.47 4.25
C LEU A 82 0.07 6.45 3.13
N GLU A 83 -0.89 6.68 2.25
CA GLU A 83 -1.30 5.73 1.22
C GLU A 83 -0.41 5.81 -0.03
N MET A 84 0.18 4.72 -0.51
CA MET A 84 0.92 4.75 -1.79
C MET A 84 -0.01 4.72 -3.01
N ARG A 85 -1.26 4.27 -2.83
CA ARG A 85 -2.26 4.12 -3.88
C ARG A 85 -2.91 5.45 -4.33
N PRO A 86 -3.32 5.60 -5.61
CA PRO A 86 -3.30 4.59 -6.69
C PRO A 86 -1.88 4.21 -7.15
N ILE A 87 -1.74 3.00 -7.71
CA ILE A 87 -0.46 2.47 -8.20
C ILE A 87 -0.56 2.01 -9.65
N SER A 88 0.57 1.98 -10.36
CA SER A 88 0.70 1.30 -11.66
C SER A 88 0.77 -0.22 -11.46
N LEU A 89 0.10 -0.99 -12.31
CA LEU A 89 0.17 -2.46 -12.24
C LEU A 89 1.50 -3.04 -12.75
N LEU A 90 2.24 -2.27 -13.54
CA LEU A 90 3.55 -2.66 -14.08
C LEU A 90 4.63 -1.69 -13.61
N ASN A 91 5.89 -2.16 -13.64
CA ASN A 91 7.05 -1.31 -13.39
C ASN A 91 7.16 -0.20 -14.44
N ARG A 92 7.66 0.95 -13.99
CA ARG A 92 7.92 2.14 -14.80
C ARG A 92 9.20 2.77 -14.26
N GLU A 93 10.05 3.27 -15.14
CA GLU A 93 11.40 3.73 -14.79
C GLU A 93 11.39 4.87 -13.76
N ASP A 94 10.42 5.79 -13.84
CA ASP A 94 10.32 6.98 -12.98
C ASP A 94 9.10 6.96 -12.04
N GLU A 95 8.61 5.78 -11.64
CA GLU A 95 7.49 5.67 -10.71
C GLU A 95 7.70 4.48 -9.78
N TRP A 96 7.83 4.76 -8.49
CA TRP A 96 7.99 3.73 -7.47
C TRP A 96 6.65 3.17 -6.99
N ARG A 97 5.53 3.90 -7.16
CA ARG A 97 4.19 3.43 -6.76
C ARG A 97 3.64 2.42 -7.76
N THR A 98 4.12 1.20 -7.62
CA THR A 98 3.82 0.09 -8.52
C THR A 98 3.39 -1.15 -7.75
N TRP A 99 2.64 -2.02 -8.43
CA TRP A 99 2.25 -3.32 -7.89
C TRP A 99 3.45 -4.20 -7.57
N PRO A 100 4.50 -4.32 -8.42
CA PRO A 100 5.69 -5.08 -8.05
C PRO A 100 6.39 -4.54 -6.80
N GLN A 101 6.44 -3.21 -6.60
CA GLN A 101 7.00 -2.61 -5.39
C GLN A 101 6.17 -2.95 -4.14
N LEU A 102 4.83 -2.79 -4.20
CA LEU A 102 3.93 -3.19 -3.11
C LEU A 102 4.10 -4.68 -2.78
N LYS A 103 4.14 -5.53 -3.82
CA LYS A 103 4.28 -6.98 -3.68
C LYS A 103 5.62 -7.36 -3.06
N SER A 104 6.72 -6.73 -3.45
CA SER A 104 8.04 -6.97 -2.85
C SER A 104 8.04 -6.68 -1.34
N ILE A 105 7.40 -5.58 -0.91
CA ILE A 105 7.25 -5.25 0.51
C ILE A 105 6.41 -6.32 1.22
N LEU A 106 5.27 -6.70 0.65
CA LEU A 106 4.38 -7.74 1.20
C LEU A 106 5.07 -9.09 1.33
N ASP A 107 5.78 -9.53 0.29
CA ASP A 107 6.47 -10.81 0.25
C ASP A 107 7.51 -10.89 1.37
N VAL A 108 8.32 -9.84 1.58
CA VAL A 108 9.28 -9.82 2.69
C VAL A 108 8.57 -9.83 4.03
N LEU A 109 7.53 -9.00 4.22
CA LEU A 109 6.81 -8.95 5.49
C LEU A 109 6.11 -10.28 5.85
N GLN A 110 5.71 -11.08 4.85
CA GLN A 110 5.03 -12.37 5.05
C GLN A 110 5.96 -13.57 5.11
N GLN A 111 7.13 -13.51 4.48
CA GLN A 111 7.97 -14.71 4.26
C GLN A 111 9.30 -14.66 5.00
N ASP A 112 9.83 -13.47 5.28
CA ASP A 112 11.12 -13.32 5.96
C ASP A 112 11.00 -13.61 7.47
N ASP A 113 11.91 -14.41 8.02
CA ASP A 113 11.91 -14.81 9.44
C ASP A 113 12.05 -13.61 10.40
N GLY A 114 12.63 -12.50 9.92
CA GLY A 114 12.71 -11.24 10.64
C GLY A 114 11.38 -10.48 10.74
N TRP A 115 10.33 -10.92 10.04
CA TRP A 115 9.04 -10.23 9.93
C TRP A 115 7.80 -11.13 10.08
N ARG A 116 7.77 -12.31 9.45
CA ARG A 116 6.58 -13.18 9.28
C ARG A 116 5.74 -13.37 10.54
N ASP A 117 6.39 -13.64 11.67
CA ASP A 117 5.71 -13.87 12.96
C ASP A 117 5.97 -12.74 13.97
N ARG A 118 6.50 -11.60 13.51
CA ARG A 118 6.85 -10.44 14.34
C ARG A 118 5.75 -9.38 14.28
N ARG A 119 4.50 -9.76 14.59
CA ARG A 119 3.34 -8.86 14.53
C ARG A 119 3.54 -7.55 15.30
N ASN A 120 4.16 -7.61 16.48
CA ASN A 120 4.47 -6.41 17.28
C ASN A 120 5.44 -5.47 16.56
N LYS A 121 6.42 -6.00 15.81
CA LYS A 121 7.37 -5.23 15.02
C LYS A 121 6.66 -4.54 13.85
N VAL A 122 5.74 -5.23 13.18
CA VAL A 122 4.91 -4.65 12.10
C VAL A 122 4.01 -3.53 12.62
N ILE A 123 3.39 -3.71 13.79
CA ILE A 123 2.58 -2.67 14.46
C ILE A 123 3.45 -1.46 14.80
N GLN A 124 4.63 -1.66 15.38
CA GLN A 124 5.55 -0.57 15.70
C GLN A 124 6.05 0.16 14.44
N LEU A 125 6.31 -0.55 13.35
CA LEU A 125 6.65 0.08 12.07
C LEU A 125 5.49 0.96 11.58
N ARG A 126 4.25 0.45 11.61
CA ARG A 126 3.06 1.22 11.24
C ARG A 126 2.94 2.51 12.05
N ASP A 127 3.15 2.42 13.36
CA ASP A 127 3.03 3.57 14.26
C ASP A 127 4.18 4.57 14.02
N ALA A 128 5.40 4.09 13.75
CA ALA A 128 6.53 4.92 13.34
C ALA A 128 6.27 5.63 12.00
N LEU A 129 5.68 4.94 11.01
CA LEU A 129 5.29 5.56 9.74
C LEU A 129 4.32 6.72 9.96
N ARG A 130 3.33 6.58 10.87
CA ARG A 130 2.39 7.67 11.22
C ARG A 130 3.08 8.88 11.85
N GLN A 131 4.20 8.67 12.54
CA GLN A 131 4.99 9.75 13.17
C GLN A 131 6.00 10.40 12.21
N GLY A 132 6.27 9.76 11.07
CA GLY A 132 7.07 10.31 9.98
C GLY A 132 8.50 9.77 9.88
N PRO A 133 9.30 10.30 8.93
CA PRO A 133 10.63 9.78 8.56
C PRO A 133 11.60 9.57 9.74
N GLY A 134 11.67 10.52 10.68
CA GLY A 134 12.59 10.43 11.81
C GLY A 134 12.23 9.30 12.79
N ALA A 135 10.95 9.06 13.03
CA ALA A 135 10.50 7.94 13.86
C ALA A 135 10.80 6.59 13.21
N VAL A 136 10.74 6.51 11.88
CA VAL A 136 11.12 5.31 11.12
C VAL A 136 12.62 5.04 11.22
N GLU A 137 13.45 6.09 11.19
CA GLU A 137 14.89 5.94 11.43
C GLU A 137 15.17 5.38 12.84
N GLN A 138 14.52 5.93 13.87
CA GLN A 138 14.65 5.42 15.25
C GLN A 138 14.17 3.97 15.36
N PHE A 139 13.06 3.63 14.69
CA PHE A 139 12.58 2.26 14.61
C PHE A 139 13.62 1.32 13.97
N ARG A 140 14.24 1.74 12.87
CA ARG A 140 15.29 0.93 12.21
C ARG A 140 16.46 0.67 13.15
N LEU A 141 16.96 1.71 13.82
CA LEU A 141 18.06 1.57 14.78
C LEU A 141 17.69 0.64 15.95
N ALA A 142 16.48 0.77 16.49
CA ALA A 142 16.00 -0.06 17.61
C ALA A 142 15.90 -1.55 17.27
N TYR A 143 15.67 -1.89 15.99
CA TYR A 143 15.61 -3.27 15.50
C TYR A 143 16.87 -3.71 14.73
N ASP A 144 17.95 -2.92 14.79
CA ASP A 144 19.21 -3.16 14.07
C ASP A 144 19.02 -3.39 12.57
N LEU A 145 18.18 -2.55 11.95
CA LEU A 145 17.83 -2.62 10.54
C LEU A 145 18.63 -1.60 9.72
N GLY A 146 19.49 -2.07 8.82
CA GLY A 146 20.11 -1.21 7.82
C GLY A 146 19.07 -0.52 6.92
N LYS A 147 18.08 -1.28 6.42
CA LYS A 147 17.00 -0.80 5.55
C LYS A 147 15.67 -1.44 5.93
N LEU A 148 14.57 -0.75 5.66
CA LEU A 148 13.23 -1.30 5.67
C LEU A 148 13.05 -2.37 4.57
N PRO A 149 12.11 -3.32 4.76
CA PRO A 149 11.99 -4.49 3.90
C PRO A 149 11.44 -4.18 2.50
N GLY A 150 12.05 -4.75 1.47
CA GLY A 150 11.41 -4.93 0.16
C GLY A 150 11.29 -3.69 -0.75
N ALA A 151 11.73 -2.50 -0.33
CA ALA A 151 11.91 -1.36 -1.25
C ALA A 151 13.08 -1.61 -2.21
N GLN A 152 12.80 -1.67 -3.51
CA GLN A 152 13.81 -1.99 -4.55
C GLN A 152 14.18 -0.77 -5.40
N THR A 153 13.24 0.14 -5.62
CA THR A 153 13.40 1.21 -6.62
C THR A 153 13.91 2.53 -6.05
N GLU A 154 13.66 2.81 -4.77
CA GLU A 154 14.14 4.05 -4.12
C GLU A 154 14.80 3.78 -2.77
N GLU A 155 16.06 4.22 -2.66
CA GLU A 155 16.82 4.08 -1.42
C GLU A 155 16.19 4.87 -0.27
N GLN A 156 15.67 6.08 -0.53
CA GLN A 156 15.03 6.91 0.50
C GLN A 156 13.80 6.24 1.11
N LEU A 157 13.00 5.50 0.32
CA LEU A 157 11.91 4.68 0.83
C LEU A 157 12.43 3.61 1.79
N SER A 158 13.53 2.95 1.45
CA SER A 158 14.12 1.92 2.31
C SER A 158 14.70 2.48 3.61
N LEU A 159 15.15 3.74 3.62
CA LEU A 159 15.75 4.37 4.80
C LEU A 159 14.73 5.06 5.71
N SER A 160 13.68 5.63 5.14
CA SER A 160 12.73 6.47 5.88
C SER A 160 11.29 5.98 5.82
N GLY A 161 10.94 5.08 4.90
CA GLY A 161 9.56 4.70 4.62
C GLY A 161 8.77 5.71 3.79
N TRP A 162 9.42 6.82 3.40
CA TRP A 162 8.83 7.97 2.70
C TRP A 162 9.65 8.34 1.46
N SER A 163 8.95 8.79 0.42
CA SER A 163 9.53 9.48 -0.74
C SER A 163 8.78 10.80 -0.88
N ASP A 164 9.51 11.91 -0.83
CA ASP A 164 8.97 13.25 -0.60
C ASP A 164 7.98 13.29 0.59
N ASN A 165 6.69 13.49 0.30
CA ASN A 165 5.60 13.55 1.27
C ASN A 165 4.66 12.34 1.19
N GLN A 166 5.09 11.25 0.55
CA GLN A 166 4.28 10.06 0.32
C GLN A 166 4.92 8.82 0.98
N CYS A 167 4.17 8.06 1.76
CA CYS A 167 4.64 6.84 2.39
C CYS A 167 4.52 5.64 1.43
N GLY A 168 5.53 4.76 1.43
CA GLY A 168 5.55 3.58 0.56
C GLY A 168 5.18 2.25 1.22
N TYR A 169 4.93 2.23 2.54
CA TYR A 169 4.81 0.99 3.31
C TYR A 169 3.44 0.80 3.97
N PHE A 170 2.70 1.88 4.22
CA PHE A 170 1.49 1.81 5.03
C PHE A 170 0.44 0.89 4.40
N ASP A 171 0.22 1.02 3.09
CA ASP A 171 -0.72 0.20 2.33
C ASP A 171 -0.38 -1.31 2.36
N ALA A 172 0.90 -1.67 2.34
CA ALA A 172 1.33 -3.06 2.49
C ALA A 172 1.00 -3.57 3.91
N ILE A 173 1.28 -2.79 4.95
CA ILE A 173 0.96 -3.16 6.33
C ILE A 173 -0.54 -3.27 6.56
N GLU A 174 -1.35 -2.40 5.95
CA GLU A 174 -2.80 -2.54 5.97
C GLU A 174 -3.24 -3.83 5.30
N ALA A 175 -2.72 -4.12 4.10
CA ALA A 175 -3.03 -5.34 3.38
C ALA A 175 -2.69 -6.59 4.19
N LEU A 176 -1.59 -6.63 4.96
CA LEU A 176 -1.28 -7.76 5.87
C LEU A 176 -2.38 -8.04 6.90
N ASN A 177 -3.06 -7.01 7.40
CA ASN A 177 -4.15 -7.19 8.37
C ASN A 177 -5.40 -7.80 7.72
N PHE A 178 -5.53 -7.69 6.40
CA PHE A 178 -6.64 -8.21 5.61
C PHE A 178 -6.30 -9.46 4.80
N TYR A 179 -5.02 -9.79 4.68
CA TYR A 179 -4.56 -10.94 3.91
C TYR A 179 -4.73 -12.20 4.74
N VAL A 180 -5.76 -12.99 4.41
CA VAL A 180 -5.78 -14.41 4.74
C VAL A 180 -4.87 -15.08 3.71
N PRO A 181 -3.76 -15.73 4.10
CA PRO A 181 -2.96 -16.51 3.17
C PRO A 181 -3.88 -17.53 2.49
N LEU A 182 -3.91 -17.54 1.16
CA LEU A 182 -4.49 -18.66 0.44
C LEU A 182 -3.58 -19.85 0.74
N ILE A 183 -4.01 -20.71 1.66
CA ILE A 183 -3.38 -22.02 1.85
C ILE A 183 -3.66 -22.77 0.55
N THR A 184 -2.70 -22.72 -0.37
CA THR A 184 -2.65 -23.71 -1.44
C THR A 184 -2.12 -24.97 -0.79
N ASP A 185 -3.03 -25.84 -0.37
CA ASP A 185 -2.68 -27.21 -0.03
C ASP A 185 -1.93 -27.78 -1.24
N LYS A 186 -0.60 -27.91 -1.10
CA LYS A 186 0.16 -28.82 -1.93
C LYS A 186 -0.36 -30.20 -1.56
N SER A 187 -1.26 -30.72 -2.38
CA SER A 187 -1.68 -32.11 -2.37
C SER A 187 -0.45 -32.99 -2.17
N THR A 188 -0.37 -33.61 -1.00
CA THR A 188 0.60 -34.63 -0.66
C THR A 188 0.31 -35.83 -1.55
N SER A 189 0.98 -35.91 -2.71
CA SER A 189 1.11 -37.17 -3.44
C SER A 189 2.09 -38.04 -2.66
N GLY A 190 1.59 -38.74 -1.63
CA GLY A 190 2.31 -39.85 -1.02
C GLY A 190 2.38 -41.03 -2.00
N PRO A 191 3.48 -41.78 -2.06
CA PRO A 191 3.60 -42.93 -2.96
C PRO A 191 2.67 -44.05 -2.50
N MET A 192 1.80 -44.54 -3.40
CA MET A 192 1.09 -45.80 -3.21
C MET A 192 2.11 -46.95 -3.17
N GLN A 193 2.01 -47.77 -2.12
CA GLN A 193 2.62 -49.10 -2.04
C GLN A 193 2.02 -50.04 -3.08
#